data_AF-A0A382TNN8-F1
#
_entry.id   AF-A0A382TNN8-F1
#
_cell.length_a   1.000
_cell.length_b   1.000
_cell.length_c   1.000
_cell.angle_alpha   90.00
_cell.angle_beta   90.00
_cell.angle_gamma   90.00
#
_symmetry.space_group_name_H-M   'P 1'
#
loop_
_entity.id
_entity.type
_entity.pdbx_description
1 polymer ?
#
loop_
_entity_poly.entity_id
_entity_poly.type
_entity_poly.pdbx_seq_one_letter_code
_entity_poly.pdbx_strand_id
1 'polypeptide(L)'
;MRSGRTPHIGRREFLAGSLGSLLAAGSGACARPASDAPAASWSPNRKVLFATLDGFGPEYLRESDMPNLQEMIRAGTYAEVTGVIPSLTNVNNASILTSSFPADHGITGNYYYDRSTDTGTFMESEEFLLRPTLFERARESGIRTAFVTSKEKLMFLARGADYAVAAENPDSDMAARFGSAQDVYSADINYWSLNAARHYLGEADCQLVYLATTDYMMHTYPATDERSQEHLSMVDELLGRIL
;
A
#
# COMPACT_ATOMS: atom_id res chain seq x y z
N MET A 1 -46.93 -19.54 -26.26
CA MET A 1 -45.80 -18.59 -26.15
C MET A 1 -44.95 -19.01 -24.96
N ARG A 2 -43.81 -19.67 -25.20
CA ARG A 2 -42.90 -20.12 -24.15
C ARG A 2 -41.95 -18.97 -23.80
N SER A 3 -42.03 -18.50 -22.56
CA SER A 3 -41.08 -17.59 -21.94
C SER A 3 -39.79 -18.39 -21.64
N GLY A 4 -38.70 -18.02 -22.31
CA GLY A 4 -37.38 -18.59 -22.08
C GLY A 4 -36.73 -17.91 -20.88
N ARG A 5 -36.44 -18.69 -19.83
CA ARG A 5 -35.52 -18.30 -18.75
C ARG A 5 -34.11 -18.16 -19.34
N THR A 6 -33.56 -16.96 -19.31
CA THR A 6 -32.12 -16.73 -19.48
C THR A 6 -31.38 -17.33 -18.28
N PRO A 7 -30.29 -18.09 -18.50
CA PRO A 7 -29.54 -18.68 -17.39
C PRO A 7 -28.79 -17.60 -16.60
N HIS A 8 -28.88 -17.69 -15.27
CA HIS A 8 -28.06 -16.92 -14.34
C HIS A 8 -26.60 -17.35 -14.48
N ILE A 9 -25.73 -16.40 -14.82
CA ILE A 9 -24.27 -16.57 -14.80
C ILE A 9 -23.77 -16.12 -13.42
N GLY A 10 -23.18 -17.04 -12.66
CA GLY A 10 -22.66 -16.77 -11.33
C GLY A 10 -21.29 -16.07 -11.38
N ARG A 11 -20.94 -15.36 -10.30
CA ARG A 11 -19.70 -14.55 -10.14
C ARG A 11 -18.38 -15.32 -10.42
N ARG A 12 -18.40 -16.65 -10.50
CA ARG A 12 -17.25 -17.51 -10.88
C ARG A 12 -17.08 -17.71 -12.41
N GLU A 13 -18.12 -17.45 -13.20
CA GLU A 13 -18.13 -17.75 -14.64
C GLU A 13 -17.71 -16.57 -15.51
N PHE A 14 -17.72 -15.34 -14.97
CA PHE A 14 -17.23 -14.16 -15.69
C PHE A 14 -15.71 -14.17 -15.92
N LEU A 15 -14.95 -14.99 -15.18
CA LEU A 15 -13.51 -15.18 -15.37
C LEU A 15 -13.14 -16.42 -16.22
N ALA A 16 -14.12 -17.22 -16.66
CA ALA A 16 -13.88 -18.46 -17.42
C ALA A 16 -14.33 -18.40 -18.90
N GLY A 17 -14.88 -17.28 -19.35
CA GLY A 17 -15.51 -17.14 -20.67
C GLY A 17 -14.72 -16.32 -21.68
N SER A 18 -13.55 -16.79 -22.12
CA SER A 18 -12.89 -16.29 -23.35
C SER A 18 -11.84 -17.26 -23.87
N LEU A 19 -12.30 -18.41 -24.41
CA LEU A 19 -11.50 -19.29 -25.26
C LEU A 19 -11.99 -19.22 -26.71
N GLY A 20 -11.15 -18.65 -27.60
CA GLY A 20 -11.16 -18.78 -29.07
C GLY A 20 -11.83 -17.64 -29.84
N SER A 21 -11.25 -16.99 -30.87
CA SER A 21 -9.98 -17.17 -31.59
C SER A 21 -9.62 -15.91 -32.40
N LEU A 22 -8.33 -15.54 -32.35
CA LEU A 22 -7.44 -14.85 -33.30
C LEU A 22 -7.91 -13.64 -34.14
N LEU A 23 -7.22 -12.51 -33.94
CA LEU A 23 -6.41 -11.83 -34.98
C LEU A 23 -5.19 -11.18 -34.33
N ALA A 24 -4.02 -11.40 -34.93
CA ALA A 24 -2.70 -11.12 -34.39
C ALA A 24 -2.27 -9.66 -34.55
N ALA A 25 -1.69 -9.07 -33.50
CA ALA A 25 -0.56 -8.13 -33.57
C ALA A 25 -0.03 -7.82 -32.16
N GLY A 26 1.26 -8.06 -31.93
CA GLY A 26 1.98 -7.61 -30.74
C GLY A 26 2.12 -8.65 -29.63
N SER A 27 2.99 -9.64 -29.84
CA SER A 27 3.50 -10.51 -28.78
C SER A 27 4.36 -9.72 -27.78
N GLY A 28 3.71 -8.94 -26.93
CA GLY A 28 4.29 -8.40 -25.70
C GLY A 28 3.94 -9.32 -24.54
N ALA A 29 4.37 -10.58 -24.61
CA ALA A 29 4.38 -11.42 -23.43
C ALA A 29 5.34 -10.75 -22.46
N CYS A 30 4.81 -10.06 -21.43
CA CYS A 30 5.56 -9.79 -20.22
C CYS A 30 5.85 -11.15 -19.58
N ALA A 31 6.84 -11.84 -20.13
CA ALA A 31 7.46 -12.96 -19.46
C ALA A 31 7.92 -12.41 -18.11
N ARG A 32 7.29 -12.88 -17.03
CA ARG A 32 7.89 -12.81 -15.70
C ARG A 32 9.30 -13.38 -15.88
N PRO A 33 10.38 -12.62 -15.61
CA PRO A 33 11.67 -13.27 -15.51
C PRO A 33 11.51 -14.33 -14.42
N ALA A 34 11.63 -15.60 -14.79
CA ALA A 34 11.88 -16.64 -13.82
C ALA A 34 13.22 -16.25 -13.17
N SER A 35 13.14 -15.67 -11.98
CA SER A 35 14.31 -15.40 -11.18
C SER A 35 14.84 -16.77 -10.75
N ASP A 36 15.84 -17.27 -11.46
CA ASP A 36 16.67 -18.40 -11.03
C ASP A 36 17.54 -18.05 -9.81
N ALA A 37 17.43 -16.81 -9.28
CA ALA A 37 18.03 -16.48 -8.00
C ALA A 37 17.37 -17.36 -6.92
N PRO A 38 18.17 -18.06 -6.08
CA PRO A 38 17.62 -18.79 -4.95
C PRO A 38 16.76 -17.84 -4.13
N ALA A 39 15.58 -18.30 -3.70
CA ALA A 39 14.73 -17.52 -2.81
C ALA A 39 15.60 -17.01 -1.66
N ALA A 40 15.79 -15.68 -1.58
CA ALA A 40 16.67 -15.10 -0.60
C ALA A 40 16.20 -15.54 0.78
N SER A 41 17.04 -16.29 1.51
CA SER A 41 16.69 -16.75 2.86
C SER A 41 16.60 -15.53 3.77
N TRP A 42 15.43 -15.32 4.37
CA TRP A 42 15.24 -14.24 5.34
C TRP A 42 16.14 -14.46 6.56
N SER A 43 16.99 -13.50 6.88
CA SER A 43 17.75 -13.52 8.14
C SER A 43 16.84 -13.02 9.26
N PRO A 44 16.72 -13.73 10.39
CA PRO A 44 15.91 -13.27 11.53
C PRO A 44 16.28 -11.88 12.04
N ASN A 45 17.54 -11.47 11.86
CA ASN A 45 18.05 -10.16 12.27
C ASN A 45 17.82 -9.06 11.21
N ARG A 46 17.33 -9.40 10.02
CA ARG A 46 17.04 -8.41 8.98
C ARG A 46 15.70 -7.75 9.28
N LYS A 47 15.75 -6.42 9.35
CA LYS A 47 14.59 -5.53 9.49
C LYS A 47 14.36 -4.81 8.16
N VAL A 48 13.11 -4.75 7.71
CA VAL A 48 12.72 -4.10 6.47
C VAL A 48 11.54 -3.17 6.75
N LEU A 49 11.74 -1.89 6.45
CA LEU A 49 10.65 -0.93 6.32
C LEU A 49 10.31 -0.80 4.83
N PHE A 50 9.05 -1.05 4.49
CA PHE A 50 8.47 -0.62 3.22
C PHE A 50 7.59 0.59 3.49
N ALA A 51 7.97 1.78 3.02
CA ALA A 51 7.22 3.01 3.26
C ALA A 51 6.66 3.58 1.96
N THR A 52 5.33 3.75 1.90
CA THR A 52 4.66 4.54 0.87
C THR A 52 4.36 5.93 1.43
N LEU A 53 5.11 6.91 0.95
CA LEU A 53 4.81 8.32 1.16
C LEU A 53 3.74 8.74 0.14
N ASP A 54 2.47 8.75 0.55
CA ASP A 54 1.35 9.00 -0.36
C ASP A 54 1.41 10.42 -0.93
N GLY A 55 1.14 10.56 -2.23
CA GLY A 55 1.28 11.82 -2.96
C GLY A 55 2.72 12.35 -3.15
N PHE A 56 3.76 11.61 -2.72
CA PHE A 56 5.16 12.05 -2.83
C PHE A 56 5.72 11.82 -4.24
N GLY A 57 5.48 12.77 -5.14
CA GLY A 57 6.03 12.79 -6.49
C GLY A 57 7.52 13.18 -6.53
N PRO A 58 8.24 12.90 -7.65
CA PRO A 58 9.65 13.25 -7.82
C PRO A 58 9.96 14.74 -7.64
N GLU A 59 8.99 15.62 -7.88
CA GLU A 59 9.09 17.05 -7.60
C GLU A 59 9.29 17.37 -6.12
N TYR A 60 8.63 16.67 -5.22
CA TYR A 60 8.82 16.90 -3.78
C TYR A 60 10.23 16.51 -3.33
N LEU A 61 10.77 15.41 -3.87
CA LEU A 61 12.16 15.02 -3.60
C LEU A 61 13.17 16.04 -4.14
N ARG A 62 12.89 16.66 -5.29
CA ARG A 62 13.80 17.65 -5.91
C ARG A 62 13.77 18.99 -5.21
N GLU A 63 12.60 19.43 -4.74
CA GLU A 63 12.41 20.75 -4.14
C GLU A 63 12.68 20.76 -2.62
N SER A 64 12.80 19.60 -1.96
CA SER A 64 12.97 19.51 -0.51
C SER A 64 14.34 19.05 -0.05
N ASP A 65 14.83 19.65 1.05
CA ASP A 65 16.07 19.22 1.71
C ASP A 65 15.78 18.05 2.66
N MET A 66 16.01 16.84 2.17
CA MET A 66 15.78 15.57 2.89
C MET A 66 17.10 14.79 3.04
N PRO A 67 18.03 15.23 3.91
CA PRO A 67 19.39 14.71 3.97
C PRO A 67 19.48 13.21 4.28
N ASN A 68 18.58 12.65 5.09
CA ASN A 68 18.59 11.22 5.41
C ASN A 68 18.18 10.38 4.19
N LEU A 69 17.11 10.78 3.50
CA LEU A 69 16.67 10.13 2.27
C LEU A 69 17.72 10.27 1.16
N GLN A 70 18.38 11.43 1.05
CA GLN A 70 19.48 11.64 0.11
C GLN A 70 20.67 10.72 0.43
N GLU A 71 20.97 10.48 1.70
CA GLU A 71 21.99 9.49 2.10
C GLU A 71 21.56 8.06 1.77
N MET A 72 20.29 7.68 1.99
CA MET A 72 19.76 6.39 1.56
C MET A 72 19.91 6.18 0.05
N ILE A 73 19.65 7.23 -0.75
CA ILE A 73 19.82 7.21 -2.20
C ILE A 73 21.30 7.00 -2.56
N ARG A 74 22.22 7.73 -1.92
CA ARG A 74 23.68 7.58 -2.15
C ARG A 74 24.21 6.21 -1.77
N ALA A 75 23.74 5.65 -0.66
CA ALA A 75 24.16 4.34 -0.15
C ALA A 75 23.44 3.16 -0.81
N GLY A 76 22.32 3.41 -1.50
CA GLY A 76 21.40 2.40 -2.00
C GLY A 76 21.12 2.52 -3.50
N THR A 77 19.85 2.49 -3.87
CA THR A 77 19.40 2.55 -5.26
C THR A 77 18.18 3.47 -5.36
N TYR A 78 18.19 4.33 -6.36
CA TYR A 78 17.07 5.21 -6.71
C TYR A 78 16.60 4.93 -8.13
N ALA A 79 15.28 4.85 -8.30
CA ALA A 79 14.64 4.74 -9.60
C ALA A 79 13.27 5.41 -9.55
N GLU A 80 12.94 6.17 -10.59
CA GLU A 80 11.59 6.66 -10.82
C GLU A 80 10.77 5.56 -11.51
N VAL A 81 9.60 5.26 -10.95
CA VAL A 81 8.72 4.19 -11.42
C VAL A 81 7.32 4.73 -11.68
N THR A 82 6.59 4.07 -12.57
CA THR A 82 5.20 4.41 -12.84
C THR A 82 4.29 3.65 -11.88
N GLY A 83 3.42 4.39 -11.18
CA GLY A 83 2.34 3.80 -10.39
C GLY A 83 1.29 3.10 -11.25
N VAL A 84 0.43 2.34 -10.61
CA VAL A 84 -0.71 1.70 -11.27
C VAL A 84 -1.79 2.74 -11.58
N ILE A 85 -2.45 2.56 -12.73
CA ILE A 85 -3.59 3.37 -13.17
C ILE A 85 -4.90 2.62 -12.89
N PRO A 86 -5.91 3.26 -12.25
CA PRO A 86 -5.92 4.66 -11.81
C PRO A 86 -4.99 4.92 -10.62
N SER A 87 -4.33 6.09 -10.61
CA SER A 87 -3.36 6.51 -9.59
C SER A 87 -4.03 6.89 -8.26
N LEU A 88 -4.70 5.91 -7.67
CA LEU A 88 -5.44 6.03 -6.40
C LEU A 88 -4.69 5.27 -5.30
N THR A 89 -4.78 5.78 -4.07
CA THR A 89 -4.14 5.22 -2.87
C THR A 89 -4.47 3.74 -2.66
N ASN A 90 -5.76 3.36 -2.65
CA ASN A 90 -6.19 1.97 -2.42
C ASN A 90 -5.64 1.03 -3.50
N VAL A 91 -5.68 1.47 -4.76
CA VAL A 91 -5.27 0.67 -5.93
C VAL A 91 -3.76 0.41 -5.90
N ASN A 92 -2.95 1.44 -5.64
CA ASN A 92 -1.50 1.33 -5.62
C ASN A 92 -1.02 0.55 -4.38
N ASN A 93 -1.56 0.81 -3.19
CA ASN A 93 -1.20 0.03 -2.00
C ASN A 93 -1.59 -1.44 -2.13
N ALA A 94 -2.78 -1.75 -2.68
CA ALA A 94 -3.18 -3.12 -2.97
C ALA A 94 -2.24 -3.77 -4.00
N SER A 95 -1.82 -3.04 -5.04
CA SER A 95 -0.89 -3.55 -6.05
C SER A 95 0.46 -3.92 -5.45
N ILE A 96 1.01 -3.06 -4.58
CA ILE A 96 2.28 -3.29 -3.90
C ILE A 96 2.17 -4.50 -2.97
N LEU A 97 1.18 -4.50 -2.06
CA LEU A 97 1.01 -5.55 -1.06
C LEU A 97 0.69 -6.90 -1.68
N THR A 98 -0.05 -6.96 -2.77
CA THR A 98 -0.34 -8.23 -3.45
C THR A 98 0.68 -8.59 -4.52
N SER A 99 1.58 -7.67 -4.87
CA SER A 99 2.53 -7.81 -5.97
C SER A 99 1.85 -8.20 -7.30
N SER A 100 0.72 -7.56 -7.58
CA SER A 100 -0.12 -7.84 -8.76
C SER A 100 -0.86 -6.58 -9.24
N PHE A 101 -1.53 -6.65 -10.39
CA PHE A 101 -2.28 -5.52 -10.96
C PHE A 101 -3.76 -5.53 -10.55
N PRO A 102 -4.53 -4.45 -10.75
CA PRO A 102 -5.93 -4.36 -10.34
C PRO A 102 -6.84 -5.46 -10.90
N ALA A 103 -6.53 -5.92 -12.12
CA ALA A 103 -7.22 -7.04 -12.74
C ALA A 103 -7.06 -8.36 -11.97
N ASP A 104 -5.97 -8.50 -11.20
CA ASP A 104 -5.66 -9.69 -10.40
C ASP A 104 -6.12 -9.55 -8.95
N HIS A 105 -5.76 -8.46 -8.26
CA HIS A 105 -6.08 -8.28 -6.84
C HIS A 105 -7.49 -7.75 -6.60
N GLY A 106 -8.19 -7.27 -7.62
CA GLY A 106 -9.60 -6.90 -7.56
C GLY A 106 -9.90 -5.47 -7.07
N ILE A 107 -8.92 -4.73 -6.54
CA ILE A 107 -9.09 -3.34 -6.10
C ILE A 107 -8.85 -2.39 -7.28
N THR A 108 -9.93 -1.94 -7.92
CA THR A 108 -9.85 -1.11 -9.15
C THR A 108 -10.15 0.37 -8.90
N GLY A 109 -10.54 0.73 -7.68
CA GLY A 109 -10.84 2.09 -7.27
C GLY A 109 -11.29 2.15 -5.82
N ASN A 110 -11.86 3.28 -5.40
CA ASN A 110 -12.42 3.42 -4.05
C ASN A 110 -13.89 2.97 -3.98
N TYR A 111 -14.59 2.96 -5.11
CA TYR A 111 -16.01 2.67 -5.20
C TYR A 111 -16.30 1.91 -6.49
N TYR A 112 -17.18 0.91 -6.41
CA TYR A 112 -17.70 0.23 -7.59
C TYR A 112 -19.23 0.30 -7.59
N TYR A 113 -19.82 0.28 -8.79
CA TYR A 113 -21.25 0.29 -8.99
C TYR A 113 -21.67 -0.95 -9.79
N ASP A 114 -22.53 -1.77 -9.19
CA ASP A 114 -23.10 -2.98 -9.79
C ASP A 114 -24.43 -2.65 -10.46
N ARG A 115 -24.45 -2.73 -11.80
CA ARG A 115 -25.65 -2.47 -12.61
C ARG A 115 -26.72 -3.54 -12.48
N SER A 116 -26.37 -4.75 -12.05
CA SER A 116 -27.31 -5.86 -11.92
C SER A 116 -28.17 -5.73 -10.67
N THR A 117 -27.62 -5.16 -9.61
CA THR A 117 -28.29 -4.89 -8.34
C THR A 117 -28.69 -3.43 -8.16
N ASP A 118 -28.21 -2.52 -9.03
CA ASP A 118 -28.38 -1.07 -8.92
C ASP A 118 -27.84 -0.51 -7.60
N THR A 119 -26.70 -1.05 -7.15
CA THR A 119 -26.07 -0.68 -5.89
C THR A 119 -24.61 -0.35 -6.12
N GLY A 120 -24.09 0.68 -5.47
CA GLY A 120 -22.66 0.88 -5.40
C GLY A 120 -22.13 0.79 -3.97
N THR A 121 -20.84 0.48 -3.88
CA THR A 121 -20.20 0.02 -2.64
C THR A 121 -18.75 0.45 -2.64
N PHE A 122 -18.27 0.90 -1.47
CA PHE A 122 -16.87 1.22 -1.26
C PHE A 122 -16.02 -0.05 -1.26
N MET A 123 -14.88 -0.01 -1.94
CA MET A 123 -13.93 -1.12 -2.06
C MET A 123 -12.92 -1.11 -0.91
N GLU A 124 -13.44 -1.11 0.33
CA GLU A 124 -12.67 -0.93 1.57
C GLU A 124 -12.82 -2.15 2.50
N SER A 125 -13.06 -3.32 1.91
CA SER A 125 -13.25 -4.60 2.61
C SER A 125 -12.36 -5.68 2.01
N GLU A 126 -11.89 -6.60 2.86
CA GLU A 126 -11.02 -7.71 2.47
C GLU A 126 -11.65 -8.63 1.40
N GLU A 127 -12.99 -8.65 1.31
CA GLU A 127 -13.71 -9.47 0.31
C GLU A 127 -13.39 -9.06 -1.13
N PHE A 128 -12.98 -7.81 -1.35
CA PHE A 128 -12.57 -7.31 -2.66
C PHE A 128 -11.13 -7.67 -3.01
N LEU A 129 -10.34 -8.11 -2.02
CA LEU A 129 -8.93 -8.42 -2.20
C LEU A 129 -8.74 -9.89 -2.60
N LEU A 130 -8.60 -10.13 -3.90
CA LEU A 130 -8.64 -11.47 -4.51
C LEU A 130 -7.28 -12.20 -4.53
N ARG A 131 -6.22 -11.55 -4.07
CA ARG A 131 -4.85 -12.11 -4.01
C ARG A 131 -4.30 -12.05 -2.60
N PRO A 132 -3.44 -13.01 -2.20
CA PRO A 132 -2.77 -12.95 -0.91
C PRO A 132 -1.93 -11.68 -0.77
N THR A 133 -1.92 -11.10 0.43
CA THR A 133 -1.03 -9.98 0.75
C THR A 133 0.41 -10.46 0.95
N LEU A 134 1.33 -9.50 1.00
CA LEU A 134 2.72 -9.73 1.40
C LEU A 134 2.79 -10.30 2.82
N PHE A 135 1.87 -9.93 3.71
CA PHE A 135 1.82 -10.42 5.08
C PHE A 135 1.44 -11.89 5.17
N GLU A 136 0.43 -12.32 4.39
CA GLU A 136 0.05 -13.73 4.29
C GLU A 136 1.25 -14.59 3.83
N ARG A 137 1.99 -14.11 2.81
CA ARG A 137 3.23 -14.77 2.35
C ARG A 137 4.36 -14.73 3.37
N ALA A 138 4.52 -13.63 4.08
CA ALA A 138 5.56 -13.46 5.11
C ALA A 138 5.34 -14.43 6.28
N ARG A 139 4.07 -14.62 6.69
CA ARG A 139 3.68 -15.56 7.74
C ARG A 139 4.03 -17.00 7.40
N GLU A 140 3.87 -17.42 6.15
CA GLU A 140 4.29 -18.76 5.69
C GLU A 140 5.80 -19.00 5.87
N SER A 141 6.59 -17.93 5.92
CA SER A 141 8.04 -17.96 6.15
C SER A 141 8.44 -17.63 7.59
N GLY A 142 7.48 -17.52 8.52
CA GLY A 142 7.74 -17.19 9.93
C GLY A 142 8.24 -15.76 10.17
N ILE A 143 8.04 -14.86 9.21
CA ILE A 143 8.42 -13.45 9.30
C ILE A 143 7.29 -12.71 10.02
N ARG A 144 7.63 -12.04 11.14
CA ARG A 144 6.69 -11.23 11.91
C ARG A 144 6.51 -9.87 11.25
N THR A 145 5.26 -9.46 11.10
CA THR A 145 4.90 -8.30 10.28
C THR A 145 4.01 -7.28 10.99
N ALA A 146 4.15 -6.01 10.61
CA ALA A 146 3.19 -4.97 10.98
C ALA A 146 2.74 -4.17 9.76
N PHE A 147 1.45 -3.82 9.73
CA PHE A 147 0.88 -2.82 8.84
C PHE A 147 0.56 -1.56 9.63
N VAL A 148 1.16 -0.44 9.25
CA VAL A 148 0.93 0.86 9.87
C VAL A 148 0.38 1.79 8.81
N THR A 149 -0.75 2.42 9.08
CA THR A 149 -1.33 3.38 8.15
C THR A 149 -1.77 4.66 8.83
N SER A 150 -1.82 5.75 8.08
CA SER A 150 -2.45 6.98 8.55
C SER A 150 -3.98 6.88 8.56
N LYS A 151 -4.61 6.20 7.58
CA LYS A 151 -6.08 6.19 7.39
C LYS A 151 -6.70 4.84 7.73
N GLU A 152 -7.76 4.85 8.54
CA GLU A 152 -8.47 3.64 8.99
C GLU A 152 -9.02 2.82 7.81
N LYS A 153 -9.49 3.49 6.76
CA LYS A 153 -10.06 2.83 5.58
C LYS A 153 -9.06 1.96 4.81
N LEU A 154 -7.76 2.04 5.06
CA LEU A 154 -6.74 1.18 4.45
C LEU A 154 -6.53 -0.13 5.22
N MET A 155 -7.15 -0.29 6.39
CA MET A 155 -6.96 -1.46 7.26
C MET A 155 -7.39 -2.78 6.62
N PHE A 156 -8.27 -2.77 5.61
CA PHE A 156 -8.58 -3.99 4.84
C PHE A 156 -7.36 -4.57 4.08
N LEU A 157 -6.29 -3.79 3.91
CA LEU A 157 -5.04 -4.26 3.31
C LEU A 157 -4.11 -4.95 4.33
N ALA A 158 -4.42 -4.86 5.62
CA ALA A 158 -3.67 -5.49 6.70
C ALA A 158 -3.90 -7.01 6.79
N ARG A 159 -4.72 -7.58 5.90
CA ARG A 159 -5.05 -9.01 5.92
C ARG A 159 -3.77 -9.84 6.00
N GLY A 160 -3.65 -10.62 7.07
CA GLY A 160 -2.50 -11.48 7.30
C GLY A 160 -1.32 -10.84 8.05
N ALA A 161 -1.38 -9.57 8.43
CA ALA A 161 -0.37 -8.95 9.30
C ALA A 161 -0.48 -9.49 10.74
N ASP A 162 0.61 -9.45 11.51
CA ASP A 162 0.59 -9.80 12.94
C ASP A 162 0.21 -8.61 13.81
N TYR A 163 0.56 -7.41 13.35
CA TYR A 163 0.11 -6.15 13.90
C TYR A 163 -0.50 -5.27 12.82
N ALA A 164 -1.54 -4.53 13.17
CA ALA A 164 -2.14 -3.55 12.28
C ALA A 164 -2.61 -2.35 13.11
N VAL A 165 -2.29 -1.14 12.68
CA VAL A 165 -2.77 0.08 13.35
C VAL A 165 -2.98 1.22 12.36
N ALA A 166 -4.01 2.03 12.62
CA ALA A 166 -4.24 3.29 11.93
C ALA A 166 -4.07 4.47 12.89
N ALA A 167 -3.37 5.52 12.46
CA ALA A 167 -3.20 6.75 13.24
C ALA A 167 -4.52 7.55 13.42
N GLU A 168 -5.47 7.38 12.50
CA GLU A 168 -6.82 7.94 12.57
C GLU A 168 -7.65 7.34 13.72
N ASN A 169 -7.38 6.09 14.10
CA ASN A 169 -8.14 5.37 15.13
C ASN A 169 -7.27 4.35 15.91
N PRO A 170 -6.24 4.79 16.64
CA PRO A 170 -5.35 3.89 17.38
C PRO A 170 -6.06 3.29 18.60
N ASP A 171 -5.67 2.08 18.98
CA ASP A 171 -6.10 1.49 20.25
C ASP A 171 -5.50 2.24 21.46
N SER A 172 -5.95 1.91 22.66
CA SER A 172 -5.52 2.58 23.89
C SER A 172 -4.02 2.44 24.20
N ASP A 173 -3.38 1.33 23.84
CA ASP A 173 -1.94 1.14 24.09
C ASP A 173 -1.13 2.01 23.15
N MET A 174 -1.47 2.00 21.86
CA MET A 174 -0.83 2.82 20.84
C MET A 174 -1.07 4.31 21.09
N ALA A 175 -2.27 4.69 21.54
CA ALA A 175 -2.59 6.06 21.91
C ALA A 175 -1.78 6.54 23.13
N ALA A 176 -1.56 5.67 24.12
CA ALA A 176 -0.74 5.99 25.28
C ALA A 176 0.75 6.17 24.93
N ARG A 177 1.23 5.49 23.88
CA ARG A 177 2.62 5.55 23.42
C ARG A 177 2.91 6.75 22.52
N PHE A 178 2.03 7.01 21.54
CA PHE A 178 2.32 7.94 20.44
C PHE A 178 1.38 9.16 20.40
N GLY A 179 0.43 9.24 21.33
CA GLY A 179 -0.61 10.27 21.37
C GLY A 179 -1.93 9.76 20.79
N SER A 180 -3.00 10.51 21.04
CA SER A 180 -4.38 10.15 20.64
C SER A 180 -4.53 10.04 19.11
N ALA A 181 -5.73 9.63 18.68
CA ALA A 181 -6.16 9.73 17.29
C ALA A 181 -5.79 11.11 16.69
N GLN A 182 -5.22 11.08 15.50
CA GLN A 182 -4.79 12.26 14.77
C GLN A 182 -5.83 12.67 13.73
N ASP A 183 -5.91 13.96 13.44
CA ASP A 183 -6.76 14.46 12.35
C ASP A 183 -6.20 14.02 11.00
N VAL A 184 -7.07 13.45 10.15
CA VAL A 184 -6.73 13.03 8.78
C VAL A 184 -6.30 14.19 7.88
N TYR A 185 -6.65 15.42 8.27
CA TYR A 185 -6.24 16.67 7.62
C TYR A 185 -5.12 17.39 8.38
N SER A 186 -4.20 16.62 8.98
CA SER A 186 -2.97 17.13 9.60
C SER A 186 -1.73 16.42 9.06
N ALA A 187 -0.57 17.09 9.14
CA ALA A 187 0.73 16.45 8.94
C ALA A 187 1.05 15.47 10.08
N ASP A 188 0.51 15.70 11.29
CA ASP A 188 0.83 14.93 12.49
C ASP A 188 0.44 13.46 12.38
N ILE A 189 -0.59 13.15 11.59
CA ILE A 189 -1.01 11.75 11.35
C ILE A 189 0.09 10.94 10.64
N ASN A 190 0.88 11.57 9.76
CA ASN A 190 2.02 10.94 9.10
C ASN A 190 3.17 10.73 10.10
N TYR A 191 3.42 11.70 10.98
CA TYR A 191 4.46 11.59 12.01
C TYR A 191 4.14 10.52 13.04
N TRP A 192 2.88 10.43 13.46
CA TRP A 192 2.38 9.36 14.32
C TRP A 192 2.66 7.99 13.67
N SER A 193 2.30 7.85 12.39
CA SER A 193 2.48 6.61 11.63
C SER A 193 3.97 6.21 11.51
N LEU A 194 4.87 7.16 11.28
CA LEU A 194 6.32 6.92 11.26
C LEU A 194 6.86 6.46 12.63
N ASN A 195 6.40 7.08 13.72
CA ASN A 195 6.80 6.67 15.07
C ASN A 195 6.29 5.27 15.42
N ALA A 196 5.05 4.94 15.06
CA ALA A 196 4.51 3.59 15.22
C ALA A 196 5.30 2.55 14.38
N ALA A 197 5.67 2.88 13.14
CA ALA A 197 6.50 2.00 12.32
C ALA A 197 7.86 1.71 12.96
N ARG A 198 8.52 2.74 13.53
CA ARG A 198 9.77 2.58 14.30
C ARG A 198 9.59 1.64 15.49
N HIS A 199 8.51 1.80 16.24
CA HIS A 199 8.21 0.94 17.39
C HIS A 199 8.06 -0.53 16.97
N TYR A 200 7.33 -0.80 15.87
CA TYR A 200 7.16 -2.17 15.42
C TYR A 200 8.46 -2.82 14.94
N LEU A 201 9.35 -2.08 14.28
CA LEU A 201 10.67 -2.59 13.86
C LEU A 201 11.59 -2.88 15.06
N GLY A 202 11.55 -2.00 16.07
CA GLY A 202 12.41 -2.07 17.25
C GLY A 202 11.81 -2.90 18.38
N GLU A 203 10.92 -2.30 19.17
CA GLU A 203 10.39 -2.88 20.41
C GLU A 203 9.50 -4.11 20.17
N ALA A 204 8.63 -4.07 19.15
CA ALA A 204 7.78 -5.21 18.82
C ALA A 204 8.51 -6.29 18.00
N ASP A 205 9.78 -6.05 17.66
CA ASP A 205 10.67 -6.97 16.95
C ASP A 205 10.07 -7.53 15.64
N CYS A 206 9.25 -6.75 14.93
CA CYS A 206 8.78 -7.13 13.60
C CYS A 206 9.95 -7.12 12.62
N GLN A 207 10.03 -8.13 11.75
CA GLN A 207 11.06 -8.16 10.71
C GLN A 207 10.65 -7.36 9.47
N LEU A 208 9.36 -7.24 9.18
CA LEU A 208 8.85 -6.45 8.06
C LEU A 208 7.73 -5.51 8.54
N VAL A 209 7.89 -4.22 8.30
CA VAL A 209 6.85 -3.21 8.54
C VAL A 209 6.50 -2.55 7.22
N TYR A 210 5.21 -2.50 6.92
CA TYR A 210 4.67 -1.71 5.82
C TYR A 210 4.00 -0.47 6.38
N LEU A 211 4.44 0.70 5.94
CA LEU A 211 3.95 2.01 6.36
C LEU A 211 3.25 2.69 5.18
N ALA A 212 2.00 3.10 5.34
CA ALA A 212 1.27 3.93 4.38
C ALA A 212 0.81 5.26 4.99
N THR A 213 1.40 6.37 4.54
CA THR A 213 1.00 7.72 4.96
C THR A 213 -0.25 8.21 4.22
N THR A 214 -0.69 9.44 4.51
CA THR A 214 -1.68 10.17 3.71
C THR A 214 -1.04 11.30 2.93
N ASP A 215 -1.67 11.60 1.80
CA ASP A 215 -1.33 12.63 0.81
C ASP A 215 -1.89 14.01 1.14
N TYR A 216 -2.51 14.22 2.31
CA TYR A 216 -3.14 15.50 2.67
C TYR A 216 -2.23 16.71 2.44
N MET A 217 -0.98 16.64 2.92
CA MET A 217 -0.02 17.74 2.75
C MET A 217 0.30 18.01 1.28
N MET A 218 0.49 16.95 0.49
CA MET A 218 0.82 17.02 -0.94
C MET A 218 -0.38 17.42 -1.81
N HIS A 219 -1.60 17.15 -1.34
CA HIS A 219 -2.83 17.63 -1.96
C HIS A 219 -3.10 19.11 -1.67
N THR A 220 -2.67 19.60 -0.50
CA THR A 220 -3.00 20.94 -0.02
C THR A 220 -1.92 21.96 -0.41
N TYR A 221 -0.66 21.55 -0.40
CA TYR A 221 0.49 22.43 -0.56
C TYR A 221 1.41 21.92 -1.67
N PRO A 222 1.80 22.77 -2.64
CA PRO A 222 2.80 22.39 -3.63
C PRO A 222 4.17 22.19 -2.97
N ALA A 223 5.06 21.47 -3.65
CA ALA A 223 6.40 21.15 -3.16
C ALA A 223 7.20 22.38 -2.67
N THR A 224 7.05 23.55 -3.28
CA THR A 224 7.78 24.77 -2.91
C THR A 224 7.20 25.52 -1.70
N ASP A 225 6.05 25.10 -1.17
CA ASP A 225 5.42 25.76 -0.02
C ASP A 225 6.15 25.43 1.29
N GLU A 226 6.32 26.43 2.15
CA GLU A 226 7.00 26.28 3.45
C GLU A 226 6.40 25.16 4.30
N ARG A 227 5.07 24.99 4.30
CA ARG A 227 4.40 23.92 5.07
C ARG A 227 4.66 22.53 4.50
N SER A 228 4.84 22.42 3.18
CA SER A 228 5.27 21.17 2.55
C SER A 228 6.73 20.86 2.92
N GLN A 229 7.59 21.88 2.94
CA GLN A 229 9.00 21.76 3.30
C GLN A 229 9.18 21.35 4.76
N GLU A 230 8.47 22.01 5.68
CA GLU A 230 8.42 21.62 7.09
C GLU A 230 7.95 20.17 7.26
N HIS A 231 6.91 19.78 6.52
CA HIS A 231 6.41 18.42 6.56
C HIS A 231 7.44 17.39 6.13
N LEU A 232 8.09 17.62 4.99
CA LEU A 232 9.08 16.71 4.44
C LEU A 232 10.37 16.68 5.26
N SER A 233 10.76 17.81 5.86
CA SER A 233 11.87 17.88 6.82
C SER A 233 11.61 16.99 8.04
N MET A 234 10.41 17.06 8.62
CA MET A 234 10.03 16.20 9.75
C MET A 234 9.91 14.71 9.34
N VAL A 235 9.35 14.41 8.17
CA VAL A 235 9.33 13.04 7.63
C VAL A 235 10.75 12.49 7.47
N ASP A 236 11.66 13.27 6.91
CA ASP A 236 13.06 12.88 6.72
C ASP A 236 13.77 12.64 8.06
N GLU A 237 13.57 13.52 9.04
CA GLU A 237 14.12 13.35 10.39
C GLU A 237 13.63 12.05 11.04
N LEU A 238 12.32 11.78 10.94
CA LEU A 238 11.72 10.57 11.51
C LEU A 238 12.19 9.29 10.79
N LEU A 239 12.36 9.33 9.46
CA LEU A 239 12.99 8.25 8.69
C LEU A 239 14.44 8.03 9.16
N GLY A 240 15.22 9.10 9.33
CA GLY A 240 16.59 9.05 9.84
C GLY A 240 16.72 8.42 11.23
N ARG A 241 15.68 8.49 12.07
CA ARG A 241 15.63 7.82 13.38
C ARG A 241 15.30 6.33 13.31
N ILE A 242 14.91 5.81 12.14
CA ILE A 242 14.63 4.39 11.90
C ILE A 242 15.88 3.67 11.33
N LEU A 243 16.65 4.38 10.50
CA LEU A 243 17.88 3.91 9.85
C LEU A 243 19.04 3.75 10.85
#